data_AF-A0A1Q8VXS4-F1
#
_entry.id   AF-A0A1Q8VXS4-F1
#
_cell.length_a   1.000
_cell.length_b   1.000
_cell.length_c   1.000
_cell.angle_alpha   90.00
_cell.angle_beta   90.00
_cell.angle_gamma   90.00
#
_symmetry.space_group_name_H-M   'P 1'
#
loop_
_entity.id
_entity.type
_entity.pdbx_description
1 polymer ?
#
loop_
_entity_poly.entity_id
_entity_poly.type
_entity_poly.pdbx_seq_one_letter_code
_entity_poly.pdbx_strand_id
1 'polypeptide(L)'
;MARDATGSVMRAGDVGRAARRDLQFRIPRRPVVRLGLRARPEETGWIIDGARKSQVLGGAFAREHMGPLLQACDGTRTLDEIGEVTGIGPQAAFEAVSLLWTGGIVEEGDTEPAPGDPAPELARLLSRLGDSTGVNDSWQDAARRLAAARVAVVGDAELAGEMVAALEATLPEVRLDSAPRRGDTLTVLIETADSTDRSQEVARRCREEGIALLRVRAEQEAVTVGPYVDETFSPCLACACADEPEIGPSPEAARHDIIVGLAARAVAALIARATVTHLPGDARRTDLATFTYSDRPVVSRPGCPVCSVAGAGEEPVPVAPSAPVGARYEQSVAIPPAAFVDSKGHQQHYKPSNLRLQREFRDWPVCPRTPLPPADLERLDRPWPITHPLTDDGSGTDVVAHPTLGELATILALSVGVREPLGAESTGPEQAEAAQAPPSAKLRRWTAAGGNIGSVTAYVLVPERGQTGQEATEATEATEQRPAPGTYVYIERDHALALIGPAPSAADAEPDAGTDAATDAGAEPLPDGVGARIVLTGNVDKVARKYFSFALRIAVQDCGCSFEVIRLVADALGVPLRARARWDEQRIARALGTDPAREPACIVVDLGGRRAH
;
A
#
# COMPACT_ATOMS: atom_id res chain seq x y z
N MET A 1 -31.59 12.41 10.91
CA MET A 1 -31.81 11.95 9.52
C MET A 1 -30.94 10.72 9.30
N ALA A 2 -31.58 9.54 9.26
CA ALA A 2 -30.90 8.26 9.04
C ALA A 2 -30.27 8.29 7.64
N ARG A 3 -28.94 8.32 7.59
CA ARG A 3 -28.21 8.06 6.35
C ARG A 3 -28.37 6.58 6.05
N ASP A 4 -29.02 6.32 4.93
CA ASP A 4 -29.21 5.01 4.33
C ASP A 4 -27.84 4.35 4.11
N ALA A 5 -27.46 3.46 5.03
CA ALA A 5 -26.27 2.63 4.93
C ALA A 5 -26.58 1.44 4.02
N THR A 6 -26.96 1.70 2.77
CA THR A 6 -26.90 0.68 1.73
C THR A 6 -25.43 0.41 1.45
N GLY A 7 -24.87 -0.56 2.18
CA GLY A 7 -23.57 -1.15 1.86
C GLY A 7 -23.63 -1.56 0.39
N SER A 8 -22.86 -0.87 -0.46
CA SER A 8 -22.86 -1.11 -1.90
C SER A 8 -22.45 -2.56 -2.17
N VAL A 9 -23.44 -3.37 -2.53
CA VAL A 9 -23.30 -4.81 -2.78
C VAL A 9 -22.60 -5.00 -4.13
N MET A 10 -21.52 -5.79 -4.13
CA MET A 10 -20.80 -6.15 -5.35
C MET A 10 -21.68 -7.05 -6.23
N ARG A 11 -21.92 -6.68 -7.49
CA ARG A 11 -22.77 -7.44 -8.41
C ARG A 11 -21.95 -8.47 -9.19
N ALA A 12 -22.52 -9.65 -9.40
CA ALA A 12 -21.86 -10.75 -10.14
C ALA A 12 -21.33 -10.32 -11.51
N GLY A 13 -22.12 -9.56 -12.29
CA GLY A 13 -21.69 -9.07 -13.60
C GLY A 13 -20.52 -8.06 -13.56
N ASP A 14 -20.38 -7.27 -12.48
CA ASP A 14 -19.24 -6.36 -12.33
C ASP A 14 -17.94 -7.14 -12.09
N VAL A 15 -18.02 -8.18 -11.25
CA VAL A 15 -16.91 -9.10 -10.96
C VAL A 15 -16.55 -9.92 -12.18
N GLY A 16 -17.53 -10.49 -12.88
CA GLY A 16 -17.29 -11.26 -14.09
C GLY A 16 -16.59 -10.45 -15.18
N ARG A 17 -16.95 -9.18 -15.37
CA ARG A 17 -16.23 -8.30 -16.32
C ARG A 17 -14.79 -8.01 -15.89
N ALA A 18 -14.54 -7.84 -14.59
CA ALA A 18 -13.19 -7.67 -14.07
C ALA A 18 -12.36 -8.96 -14.28
N ALA A 19 -12.92 -10.11 -13.93
CA ALA A 19 -12.27 -11.41 -14.04
C ALA A 19 -11.83 -11.75 -15.48
N ARG A 20 -12.55 -11.29 -16.50
CA ARG A 20 -12.17 -11.51 -17.92
C ARG A 20 -10.99 -10.67 -18.39
N ARG A 21 -10.68 -9.57 -17.70
CA ARG A 21 -9.65 -8.60 -18.12
C ARG A 21 -8.42 -8.60 -17.22
N ASP A 22 -8.58 -9.08 -15.99
CA ASP A 22 -7.53 -9.09 -14.99
C ASP A 22 -6.96 -10.50 -14.82
N LEU A 23 -5.73 -10.70 -15.30
CA LEU A 23 -5.03 -11.99 -15.25
C LEU A 23 -4.73 -12.45 -13.81
N GLN A 24 -4.86 -11.59 -12.81
CA GLN A 24 -4.71 -11.98 -11.41
C GLN A 24 -5.96 -12.68 -10.85
N PHE A 25 -7.08 -12.66 -11.58
CA PHE A 25 -8.29 -13.41 -11.22
C PHE A 25 -8.16 -14.85 -11.73
N ARG A 26 -7.98 -15.79 -10.81
CA ARG A 26 -7.85 -17.22 -11.11
C ARG A 26 -9.18 -17.93 -10.86
N ILE A 27 -10.16 -17.63 -11.72
CA ILE A 27 -11.49 -18.25 -11.62
C ILE A 27 -11.34 -19.76 -11.88
N PRO A 28 -11.87 -20.63 -11.00
CA PRO A 28 -11.71 -22.08 -11.13
C PRO A 28 -12.38 -22.60 -12.39
N ARG A 29 -11.69 -23.49 -13.10
CA ARG A 29 -12.17 -24.14 -14.33
C ARG A 29 -13.22 -25.19 -13.99
N ARG A 30 -12.99 -25.95 -12.91
CA ARG A 30 -13.94 -26.89 -12.34
C ARG A 30 -14.19 -26.55 -10.88
N PRO A 31 -15.11 -25.60 -10.59
CA PRO A 31 -15.29 -25.12 -9.23
C PRO A 31 -15.76 -26.22 -8.29
N VAL A 32 -15.18 -26.26 -7.10
CA VAL A 32 -15.65 -27.04 -5.95
C VAL A 32 -15.96 -26.12 -4.78
N VAL A 33 -17.07 -26.37 -4.06
CA VAL A 33 -17.34 -25.65 -2.80
C VAL A 33 -16.28 -26.03 -1.77
N ARG A 34 -15.65 -25.02 -1.16
CA ARG A 34 -14.64 -25.22 -0.12
C ARG A 34 -15.22 -26.03 1.04
N LEU A 35 -14.41 -26.98 1.52
CA LEU A 35 -14.73 -27.82 2.66
C LEU A 35 -14.90 -26.98 3.93
N GLY A 36 -15.78 -27.43 4.83
CA GLY A 36 -15.99 -26.77 6.13
C GLY A 36 -16.78 -25.46 6.06
N LEU A 37 -17.29 -25.07 4.90
CA LEU A 37 -18.28 -24.00 4.77
C LEU A 37 -19.68 -24.49 5.08
N ARG A 38 -20.50 -23.60 5.63
CA ARG A 38 -21.91 -23.85 5.92
C ARG A 38 -22.79 -22.84 5.19
N ALA A 39 -23.49 -23.29 4.16
CA ALA A 39 -24.47 -22.48 3.44
C ALA A 39 -25.86 -22.64 4.05
N ARG A 40 -26.56 -21.53 4.28
CA ARG A 40 -27.93 -21.50 4.83
C ARG A 40 -28.80 -20.55 3.99
N PRO A 41 -29.99 -20.99 3.54
CA PRO A 41 -30.95 -20.08 2.91
C PRO A 41 -31.57 -19.13 3.94
N GLU A 42 -31.90 -17.92 3.50
CA GLU A 42 -32.59 -16.86 4.26
C GLU A 42 -33.65 -16.21 3.36
N GLU A 43 -34.58 -15.41 3.91
CA GLU A 43 -35.70 -14.82 3.16
C GLU A 43 -35.28 -14.03 1.90
N THR A 44 -34.12 -13.36 1.97
CA THR A 44 -33.63 -12.47 0.91
C THR A 44 -32.47 -13.06 0.09
N GLY A 45 -32.03 -14.29 0.41
CA GLY A 45 -30.86 -14.89 -0.23
C GLY A 45 -30.22 -16.02 0.58
N TRP A 46 -28.89 -16.01 0.70
CA TRP A 46 -28.10 -17.03 1.37
C TRP A 46 -27.04 -16.42 2.28
N ILE A 47 -26.77 -17.07 3.41
CA ILE A 47 -25.63 -16.79 4.28
C ILE A 47 -24.67 -17.98 4.21
N ILE A 48 -23.38 -17.69 4.00
CA ILE A 48 -22.33 -18.70 3.99
C ILE A 48 -21.34 -18.39 5.12
N ASP A 49 -21.31 -19.28 6.10
CA ASP A 49 -20.48 -19.21 7.29
C ASP A 49 -19.26 -20.13 7.16
N GLY A 50 -18.21 -19.83 7.94
CA GLY A 50 -16.99 -20.65 8.03
C GLY A 50 -15.80 -20.09 7.26
N ALA A 51 -16.01 -19.27 6.25
CA ALA A 51 -14.95 -18.51 5.58
C ALA A 51 -14.34 -17.45 6.51
N ARG A 52 -13.29 -16.74 6.06
CA ARG A 52 -12.64 -15.64 6.82
C ARG A 52 -13.64 -14.57 7.27
N LYS A 53 -14.68 -14.34 6.47
CA LYS A 53 -15.83 -13.48 6.80
C LYS A 53 -17.09 -14.17 6.30
N SER A 54 -18.17 -14.13 7.07
CA SER A 54 -19.48 -14.59 6.59
C SER A 54 -19.87 -13.81 5.35
N GLN A 55 -20.34 -14.53 4.32
CA GLN A 55 -20.80 -13.95 3.07
C GLN A 55 -22.32 -13.93 3.03
N VAL A 56 -22.90 -12.81 2.62
CA VAL A 56 -24.34 -12.67 2.39
C VAL A 56 -24.56 -12.46 0.90
N LEU A 57 -25.26 -13.40 0.27
CA LEU A 57 -25.57 -13.39 -1.16
C LEU A 57 -27.07 -13.14 -1.33
N GLY A 58 -27.43 -11.95 -1.78
CA GLY A 58 -28.83 -11.52 -1.91
C GLY A 58 -29.31 -11.39 -3.36
N GLY A 59 -30.63 -11.26 -3.52
CA GLY A 59 -31.28 -10.97 -4.79
C GLY A 59 -32.00 -12.17 -5.42
N ALA A 60 -32.82 -11.90 -6.44
CA ALA A 60 -33.66 -12.92 -7.08
C ALA A 60 -32.85 -14.14 -7.56
N PHE A 61 -31.73 -13.89 -8.25
CA PHE A 61 -30.83 -14.95 -8.69
C PHE A 61 -30.34 -15.84 -7.54
N ALA A 62 -29.94 -15.23 -6.42
CA ALA A 62 -29.45 -16.00 -5.27
C ALA A 62 -30.57 -16.84 -4.62
N ARG A 63 -31.81 -16.34 -4.57
CA ARG A 63 -32.95 -17.09 -4.04
C ARG A 63 -33.30 -18.30 -4.91
N GLU A 64 -33.28 -18.12 -6.22
CA GLU A 64 -33.79 -19.11 -7.18
C GLU A 64 -32.74 -20.14 -7.60
N HIS A 65 -31.47 -19.75 -7.74
CA HIS A 65 -30.44 -20.58 -8.39
C HIS A 65 -29.25 -20.96 -7.50
N MET A 66 -29.07 -20.35 -6.33
CA MET A 66 -27.85 -20.58 -5.52
C MET A 66 -27.73 -22.01 -5.00
N GLY A 67 -28.83 -22.63 -4.56
CA GLY A 67 -28.81 -24.01 -4.07
C GLY A 67 -28.30 -25.00 -5.13
N PRO A 68 -28.95 -25.08 -6.31
CA PRO A 68 -28.48 -25.88 -7.44
C PRO A 68 -27.06 -25.53 -7.89
N LEU A 69 -26.70 -24.24 -7.90
CA LEU A 69 -25.35 -23.79 -8.28
C LEU A 69 -24.28 -24.32 -7.33
N LEU A 70 -24.48 -24.22 -6.02
CA LEU A 70 -23.54 -24.75 -5.02
C LEU A 70 -23.41 -26.27 -5.13
N GLN A 71 -24.50 -26.99 -5.40
CA GLN A 71 -24.47 -28.44 -5.63
C GLN A 71 -23.73 -28.83 -6.91
N ALA A 72 -23.84 -28.02 -7.97
CA ALA A 72 -23.15 -28.27 -9.24
C ALA A 72 -21.64 -27.97 -9.17
N CYS A 73 -21.21 -27.13 -8.22
CA CYS A 73 -19.80 -26.86 -7.92
C CYS A 73 -19.19 -28.00 -7.07
N ASP A 74 -19.03 -29.17 -7.66
CA ASP A 74 -18.48 -30.38 -7.02
C ASP A 74 -17.06 -30.74 -7.49
N GLY A 75 -16.43 -29.88 -8.31
CA GLY A 75 -15.09 -30.08 -8.86
C GLY A 75 -15.03 -30.98 -10.10
N THR A 76 -16.16 -31.55 -10.56
CA THR A 76 -16.19 -32.45 -11.73
C THR A 76 -16.66 -31.76 -13.01
N ARG A 77 -17.44 -30.68 -12.89
CA ARG A 77 -18.05 -29.94 -14.01
C ARG A 77 -17.31 -28.65 -14.32
N THR A 78 -17.24 -28.33 -15.60
CA THR A 78 -16.83 -27.02 -16.13
C THR A 78 -17.92 -25.97 -15.95
N LEU A 79 -17.58 -24.70 -16.12
CA LEU A 79 -18.55 -23.59 -16.01
C LEU A 79 -19.70 -23.68 -17.01
N ASP A 80 -19.43 -24.18 -18.22
CA ASP A 80 -20.47 -24.36 -19.25
C ASP A 80 -21.44 -25.48 -18.84
N GLU A 81 -20.92 -26.63 -18.40
CA GLU A 81 -21.72 -27.75 -17.89
C GLU A 81 -22.55 -27.36 -16.66
N ILE A 82 -22.00 -26.52 -15.78
CA ILE A 82 -22.75 -25.95 -14.64
C ILE A 82 -23.89 -25.07 -15.15
N GLY A 83 -23.63 -24.22 -16.14
CA GLY A 83 -24.66 -23.37 -16.77
C GLY A 83 -25.81 -24.18 -17.38
N GLU A 84 -25.49 -25.31 -18.00
CA GLU A 84 -26.47 -26.24 -18.58
C GLU A 84 -27.30 -26.96 -17.51
N VAL A 85 -26.64 -27.61 -16.53
CA VAL A 85 -27.32 -28.41 -15.50
C VAL A 85 -28.18 -27.56 -14.57
N THR A 86 -27.79 -26.30 -14.32
CA THR A 86 -28.55 -25.39 -13.46
C THR A 86 -29.58 -24.55 -14.24
N GLY A 87 -29.54 -24.55 -15.57
CA GLY A 87 -30.46 -23.81 -16.43
C GLY A 87 -30.22 -22.29 -16.49
N ILE A 88 -29.12 -21.78 -15.92
CA ILE A 88 -28.80 -20.34 -15.90
C ILE A 88 -27.99 -19.90 -17.14
N GLY A 89 -27.43 -20.85 -17.88
CA GLY A 89 -26.57 -20.60 -19.04
C GLY A 89 -25.12 -20.24 -18.68
N PRO A 90 -24.19 -20.36 -19.65
CA PRO A 90 -22.74 -20.30 -19.40
C PRO A 90 -22.27 -18.92 -18.91
N GLN A 91 -22.86 -17.83 -19.41
CA GLN A 91 -22.51 -16.49 -18.96
C GLN A 91 -22.88 -16.25 -17.49
N ALA A 92 -24.10 -16.62 -17.08
CA ALA A 92 -24.54 -16.44 -15.71
C ALA A 92 -23.77 -17.37 -14.76
N ALA A 93 -23.43 -18.59 -15.19
CA ALA A 93 -22.56 -19.49 -14.44
C ALA A 93 -21.17 -18.86 -14.19
N PHE A 94 -20.54 -18.30 -15.23
CA PHE A 94 -19.25 -17.61 -15.09
C PHE A 94 -19.33 -16.42 -14.12
N GLU A 95 -20.34 -15.56 -14.25
CA GLU A 95 -20.52 -14.39 -13.37
C GLU A 95 -20.78 -14.81 -11.91
N ALA A 96 -21.63 -15.81 -11.70
CA ALA A 96 -21.94 -16.32 -10.38
C ALA A 96 -20.73 -17.00 -9.72
N VAL A 97 -20.01 -17.87 -10.43
CA VAL A 97 -18.79 -18.51 -9.92
C VAL A 97 -17.69 -17.48 -9.65
N SER A 98 -17.56 -16.44 -10.48
CA SER A 98 -16.62 -15.34 -10.21
C SER A 98 -16.92 -14.63 -8.89
N LEU A 99 -18.21 -14.40 -8.59
CA LEU A 99 -18.65 -13.85 -7.31
C LEU A 99 -18.37 -14.81 -6.14
N LEU A 100 -18.67 -16.11 -6.30
CA LEU A 100 -18.41 -17.13 -5.28
C LEU A 100 -16.91 -17.24 -4.98
N TRP A 101 -16.05 -17.21 -6.00
CA TRP A 101 -14.59 -17.23 -5.84
C TRP A 101 -14.09 -15.97 -5.14
N THR A 102 -14.59 -14.79 -5.52
CA THR A 102 -14.25 -13.53 -4.84
C THR A 102 -14.69 -13.54 -3.37
N GLY A 103 -15.81 -14.20 -3.06
CA GLY A 103 -16.31 -14.42 -1.70
C GLY A 103 -15.57 -15.53 -0.93
N GLY A 104 -14.61 -16.23 -1.54
CA GLY A 104 -13.88 -17.32 -0.90
C GLY A 104 -14.73 -18.56 -0.64
N ILE A 105 -15.72 -18.83 -1.49
CA ILE A 105 -16.69 -19.92 -1.33
C ILE A 105 -16.29 -21.15 -2.14
N VAL A 106 -15.71 -20.93 -3.32
CA VAL A 106 -15.26 -22.00 -4.22
C VAL A 106 -13.75 -21.96 -4.44
N GLU A 107 -13.19 -23.09 -4.85
CA GLU A 107 -11.79 -23.27 -5.25
C GLU A 107 -11.70 -24.21 -6.46
N GLU A 108 -10.49 -24.44 -6.98
CA GLU A 108 -10.29 -25.33 -8.14
C GLU A 108 -10.39 -26.80 -7.74
N GLY A 109 -11.27 -27.55 -8.39
CA GLY A 109 -11.43 -28.99 -8.17
C GLY A 109 -10.45 -29.83 -8.99
N ASP A 110 -10.01 -29.33 -10.15
CA ASP A 110 -9.09 -30.03 -11.06
C ASP A 110 -7.63 -29.76 -10.69
N THR A 111 -7.19 -30.33 -9.57
CA THR A 111 -5.81 -30.24 -9.08
C THR A 111 -5.21 -31.61 -8.80
N GLU A 112 -3.88 -31.70 -8.85
CA GLU A 112 -3.16 -32.91 -8.48
C GLU A 112 -3.47 -33.29 -7.01
N PRO A 113 -3.77 -34.56 -6.69
CA PRO A 113 -4.03 -34.97 -5.32
C PRO A 113 -2.85 -34.69 -4.38
N ALA A 114 -3.14 -34.37 -3.12
CA ALA A 114 -2.12 -34.29 -2.09
C ALA A 114 -1.54 -35.68 -1.77
N PRO A 115 -0.23 -35.81 -1.51
CA PRO A 115 0.37 -37.08 -1.10
C PRO A 115 -0.09 -37.46 0.32
N GLY A 116 -0.12 -38.78 0.59
CA GLY A 116 -0.25 -39.30 1.96
C GLY A 116 -1.63 -39.19 2.62
N ASP A 117 -2.68 -38.85 1.87
CA ASP A 117 -4.07 -38.68 2.34
C ASP A 117 -4.18 -37.87 3.66
N PRO A 118 -4.04 -36.53 3.59
CA PRO A 118 -3.97 -35.70 4.79
C PRO A 118 -5.24 -35.83 5.64
N ALA A 119 -5.08 -35.69 6.97
CA ALA A 119 -6.18 -35.79 7.91
C ALA A 119 -7.39 -34.91 7.49
N PRO A 120 -8.65 -35.40 7.61
CA PRO A 120 -9.83 -34.65 7.16
C PRO A 120 -9.95 -33.25 7.76
N GLU A 121 -9.50 -33.07 9.00
CA GLU A 121 -9.48 -31.80 9.72
C GLU A 121 -8.50 -30.81 9.09
N LEU A 122 -7.32 -31.30 8.68
CA LEU A 122 -6.31 -30.50 7.99
C LEU A 122 -6.81 -30.09 6.60
N ALA A 123 -7.36 -31.03 5.82
CA ALA A 123 -7.96 -30.74 4.52
C ALA A 123 -9.06 -29.67 4.63
N ARG A 124 -9.96 -29.80 5.62
CA ARG A 124 -11.00 -28.80 5.92
C ARG A 124 -10.40 -27.46 6.31
N LEU A 125 -9.36 -27.42 7.15
CA LEU A 125 -8.73 -26.16 7.55
C LEU A 125 -8.12 -25.42 6.34
N LEU A 126 -7.35 -26.14 5.52
CA LEU A 126 -6.67 -25.61 4.35
C LEU A 126 -7.67 -25.12 3.30
N SER A 127 -8.75 -25.87 3.05
CA SER A 127 -9.81 -25.49 2.12
C SER A 127 -10.65 -24.32 2.64
N ARG A 128 -11.15 -24.40 3.89
CA ARG A 128 -12.01 -23.38 4.48
C ARG A 128 -11.35 -22.01 4.55
N LEU A 129 -10.05 -21.98 4.87
CA LEU A 129 -9.32 -20.73 5.06
C LEU A 129 -8.41 -20.36 3.88
N GLY A 130 -8.23 -21.22 2.88
CA GLY A 130 -7.28 -21.01 1.77
C GLY A 130 -7.45 -19.70 1.00
N ASP A 131 -8.68 -19.18 0.91
CA ASP A 131 -8.96 -17.86 0.30
C ASP A 131 -8.37 -16.69 1.11
N SER A 132 -7.93 -16.91 2.35
CA SER A 132 -7.31 -15.90 3.20
C SER A 132 -6.07 -15.28 2.55
N THR A 133 -5.30 -16.09 1.82
CA THR A 133 -4.13 -15.67 1.05
C THR A 133 -4.42 -15.65 -0.46
N GLY A 134 -5.26 -16.57 -0.95
CA GLY A 134 -5.57 -16.74 -2.37
C GLY A 134 -4.37 -17.23 -3.20
N VAL A 135 -3.33 -17.74 -2.55
CA VAL A 135 -2.07 -18.17 -3.20
C VAL A 135 -2.26 -19.49 -3.94
N ASN A 136 -2.92 -20.44 -3.27
CA ASN A 136 -3.20 -21.77 -3.75
C ASN A 136 -4.52 -21.79 -4.53
N ASP A 137 -4.55 -22.52 -5.63
CA ASP A 137 -5.77 -22.68 -6.43
C ASP A 137 -6.73 -23.65 -5.71
N SER A 138 -6.17 -24.58 -4.94
CA SER A 138 -6.92 -25.46 -4.04
C SER A 138 -6.17 -25.84 -2.77
N TRP A 139 -6.91 -26.38 -1.80
CA TRP A 139 -6.36 -26.93 -0.56
C TRP A 139 -5.34 -28.05 -0.78
N GLN A 140 -5.47 -28.82 -1.86
CA GLN A 140 -4.48 -29.85 -2.21
C GLN A 140 -3.10 -29.24 -2.46
N ASP A 141 -3.01 -28.06 -3.07
CA ASP A 141 -1.72 -27.39 -3.31
C ASP A 141 -1.05 -27.01 -1.98
N ALA A 142 -1.85 -26.53 -1.02
CA ALA A 142 -1.37 -26.21 0.32
C ALA A 142 -0.88 -27.45 1.07
N ALA A 143 -1.58 -28.58 0.92
CA ALA A 143 -1.15 -29.86 1.49
C ALA A 143 0.12 -30.39 0.84
N ARG A 144 0.30 -30.23 -0.48
CA ARG A 144 1.55 -30.59 -1.18
C ARG A 144 2.74 -29.77 -0.67
N ARG A 145 2.55 -28.46 -0.41
CA ARG A 145 3.60 -27.61 0.21
C ARG A 145 4.02 -28.13 1.59
N LEU A 146 3.05 -28.49 2.42
CA LEU A 146 3.31 -29.07 3.75
C LEU A 146 4.05 -30.40 3.65
N ALA A 147 3.59 -31.30 2.78
CA ALA A 147 4.21 -32.61 2.60
C ALA A 147 5.64 -32.54 2.04
N ALA A 148 5.96 -31.53 1.23
CA ALA A 148 7.29 -31.34 0.67
C ALA A 148 8.27 -30.62 1.61
N ALA A 149 7.78 -30.02 2.70
CA ALA A 149 8.60 -29.20 3.59
C ALA A 149 9.38 -30.06 4.59
N ARG A 150 10.69 -29.83 4.68
CA ARG A 150 11.58 -30.44 5.68
C ARG A 150 11.85 -29.42 6.79
N VAL A 151 11.40 -29.71 8.00
CA VAL A 151 11.49 -28.77 9.13
C VAL A 151 12.33 -29.33 10.26
N ALA A 152 13.42 -28.63 10.59
CA ALA A 152 14.23 -28.93 11.76
C ALA A 152 13.82 -28.04 12.93
N VAL A 153 13.54 -28.62 14.09
CA VAL A 153 13.30 -27.89 15.33
C VAL A 153 14.52 -28.04 16.23
N VAL A 154 15.08 -26.91 16.66
CA VAL A 154 16.32 -26.83 17.46
C VAL A 154 16.14 -25.87 18.64
N GLY A 155 17.03 -25.92 19.63
CA GLY A 155 17.03 -25.00 20.78
C GLY A 155 16.73 -25.72 22.09
N ASP A 156 15.81 -25.17 22.89
CA ASP A 156 15.31 -25.80 24.11
C ASP A 156 14.74 -27.20 23.82
N ALA A 157 15.34 -28.26 24.37
CA ALA A 157 15.07 -29.62 23.95
C ALA A 157 13.66 -30.13 24.31
N GLU A 158 13.11 -29.67 25.43
CA GLU A 158 11.78 -30.07 25.90
C GLU A 158 10.70 -29.45 25.00
N LEU A 159 10.69 -28.13 24.88
CA LEU A 159 9.74 -27.42 24.02
C LEU A 159 9.93 -27.74 22.54
N ALA A 160 11.17 -27.97 22.09
CA ALA A 160 11.42 -28.40 20.71
C ALA A 160 10.83 -29.79 20.44
N GLY A 161 10.92 -30.71 21.40
CA GLY A 161 10.27 -32.03 21.31
C GLY A 161 8.75 -31.92 21.23
N GLU A 162 8.14 -31.08 22.08
CA GLU A 162 6.70 -30.82 22.05
C GLU A 162 6.25 -30.15 20.74
N MET A 163 7.05 -29.23 20.20
CA MET A 163 6.81 -28.59 18.90
C MET A 163 6.82 -29.61 17.76
N VAL A 164 7.77 -30.56 17.77
CA VAL A 164 7.81 -31.64 16.78
C VAL A 164 6.54 -32.48 16.86
N ALA A 165 6.17 -32.94 18.05
CA ALA A 165 4.95 -33.72 18.27
C ALA A 165 3.68 -32.99 17.80
N ALA A 166 3.60 -31.68 18.03
CA ALA A 166 2.47 -30.87 17.57
C ALA A 166 2.42 -30.71 16.04
N LEU A 167 3.56 -30.78 15.35
CA LEU A 167 3.67 -30.59 13.91
C LEU A 167 3.58 -31.90 13.11
N GLU A 168 3.86 -33.06 13.71
CA GLU A 168 3.92 -34.37 13.01
C GLU A 168 2.67 -34.69 12.17
N ALA A 169 1.48 -34.38 12.68
CA ALA A 169 0.22 -34.61 11.95
C ALA A 169 0.03 -33.66 10.75
N THR A 170 0.78 -32.57 10.69
CA THR A 170 0.69 -31.53 9.64
C THR A 170 1.89 -31.58 8.68
N LEU A 171 3.06 -31.97 9.16
CA LEU A 171 4.34 -31.98 8.45
C LEU A 171 4.97 -33.38 8.58
N PRO A 172 4.98 -34.19 7.50
CA PRO A 172 5.56 -35.53 7.53
C PRO A 172 7.07 -35.54 7.82
N GLU A 173 7.80 -34.51 7.39
CA GLU A 173 9.26 -34.40 7.50
C GLU A 173 9.68 -33.34 8.55
N VAL A 174 9.09 -33.40 9.75
CA VAL A 174 9.50 -32.60 10.91
C VAL A 174 10.36 -33.42 11.86
N ARG A 175 11.41 -32.80 12.41
CA ARG A 175 12.36 -33.51 13.30
C ARG A 175 12.97 -32.61 14.36
N LEU A 176 13.18 -33.21 15.53
CA LEU A 176 14.04 -32.63 16.57
C LEU A 176 15.50 -32.79 16.16
N ASP A 177 16.30 -31.74 16.29
CA ASP A 177 17.74 -31.82 16.02
C ASP A 177 18.57 -30.88 16.90
N SER A 178 19.87 -31.13 16.90
CA SER A 178 20.87 -30.32 17.56
C SER A 178 21.33 -29.12 16.72
N ALA A 179 21.19 -29.19 15.39
CA ALA A 179 21.63 -28.16 14.44
C ALA A 179 20.85 -28.21 13.10
N PRO A 180 20.80 -27.09 12.35
CA PRO A 180 20.28 -27.05 10.98
C PRO A 180 21.07 -27.96 10.04
N ARG A 181 20.42 -28.50 8.99
CA ARG A 181 21.08 -29.29 7.94
C ARG A 181 20.75 -28.76 6.55
N ARG A 182 21.74 -28.79 5.67
CA ARG A 182 21.58 -28.39 4.27
C ARG A 182 20.38 -29.11 3.62
N GLY A 183 19.53 -28.32 2.97
CA GLY A 183 18.32 -28.82 2.31
C GLY A 183 17.05 -28.78 3.17
N ASP A 184 17.15 -28.47 4.47
CA ASP A 184 15.96 -28.13 5.25
C ASP A 184 15.23 -26.93 4.60
N THR A 185 13.91 -26.99 4.58
CA THR A 185 13.06 -25.89 4.10
C THR A 185 13.02 -24.75 5.12
N LEU A 186 12.99 -25.11 6.41
CA LEU A 186 12.89 -24.18 7.52
C LEU A 186 13.58 -24.78 8.75
N THR A 187 14.35 -23.98 9.46
CA THR A 187 14.73 -24.25 10.85
C THR A 187 13.84 -23.45 11.77
N VAL A 188 13.25 -24.09 12.78
CA VAL A 188 12.54 -23.45 13.87
C VAL A 188 13.42 -23.48 15.11
N LEU A 189 13.82 -22.31 15.59
CA LEU A 189 14.62 -22.15 16.81
C LEU A 189 13.71 -21.83 17.98
N ILE A 190 13.61 -22.73 18.95
CA ILE A 190 12.96 -22.50 20.24
C ILE A 190 13.98 -21.89 21.20
N GLU A 191 13.74 -20.64 21.60
CA GLU A 191 14.61 -19.88 22.49
C GLU A 191 13.93 -19.63 23.83
N THR A 192 14.62 -20.03 24.90
CA THR A 192 14.28 -19.84 26.32
C THR A 192 15.47 -19.19 27.04
N ALA A 193 15.31 -18.78 28.30
CA ALA A 193 16.41 -18.23 29.08
C ALA A 193 17.61 -19.20 29.16
N ASP A 194 17.34 -20.51 29.14
CA ASP A 194 18.34 -21.56 29.25
C ASP A 194 19.04 -21.92 27.91
N SER A 195 18.53 -21.41 26.78
CA SER A 195 19.02 -21.75 25.43
C SER A 195 19.45 -20.55 24.58
N THR A 196 19.25 -19.32 25.05
CA THR A 196 19.50 -18.07 24.32
C THR A 196 20.94 -17.91 23.80
N ASP A 197 21.93 -18.42 24.53
CA ASP A 197 23.35 -18.33 24.13
C ASP A 197 23.66 -19.01 22.80
N ARG A 198 22.79 -19.93 22.35
CA ARG A 198 22.96 -20.68 21.09
C ARG A 198 22.30 -20.03 19.88
N SER A 199 21.48 -19.00 20.07
CA SER A 199 20.64 -18.44 19.00
C SER A 199 21.45 -17.86 17.84
N GLN A 200 22.53 -17.13 18.14
CA GLN A 200 23.40 -16.55 17.11
C GLN A 200 24.19 -17.63 16.34
N GLU A 201 24.59 -18.71 17.02
CA GLU A 201 25.25 -19.86 16.39
C GLU A 201 24.31 -20.55 15.40
N VAL A 202 23.06 -20.80 15.79
CA VAL A 202 22.04 -21.39 14.91
C VAL A 202 21.77 -20.49 13.71
N ALA A 203 21.57 -19.19 13.93
CA ALA A 203 21.36 -18.23 12.85
C ALA A 203 22.54 -18.17 11.88
N ARG A 204 23.78 -18.23 12.38
CA ARG A 204 24.98 -18.27 11.54
C ARG A 204 25.00 -19.51 10.65
N ARG A 205 24.71 -20.69 11.21
CA ARG A 205 24.65 -21.96 10.44
C ARG A 205 23.54 -21.98 9.41
N CYS A 206 22.35 -21.52 9.78
CA CYS A 206 21.25 -21.38 8.82
C CYS A 206 21.69 -20.53 7.63
N ARG A 207 22.38 -19.43 7.90
CA ARG A 207 22.95 -18.59 6.85
C ARG A 207 23.98 -19.31 5.97
N GLU A 208 24.98 -19.93 6.60
CA GLU A 208 26.06 -20.64 5.89
C GLU A 208 25.51 -21.74 4.96
N GLU A 209 24.39 -22.35 5.33
CA GLU A 209 23.72 -23.41 4.56
C GLU A 209 22.57 -22.92 3.67
N GLY A 210 22.24 -21.62 3.69
CA GLY A 210 21.14 -21.03 2.92
C GLY A 210 19.74 -21.51 3.34
N ILE A 211 19.53 -21.70 4.65
CA ILE A 211 18.28 -22.19 5.25
C ILE A 211 17.55 -21.03 5.92
N ALA A 212 16.24 -20.92 5.68
CA ALA A 212 15.41 -19.97 6.40
C ALA A 212 15.28 -20.35 7.90
N LEU A 213 15.32 -19.35 8.77
CA LEU A 213 15.18 -19.51 10.22
C LEU A 213 13.90 -18.82 10.70
N LEU A 214 13.07 -19.51 11.47
CA LEU A 214 12.01 -18.91 12.26
C LEU A 214 12.36 -19.03 13.75
N ARG A 215 12.48 -17.89 14.44
CA ARG A 215 12.66 -17.88 15.89
C ARG A 215 11.31 -17.93 16.62
N VAL A 216 11.28 -18.69 17.70
CA VAL A 216 10.19 -18.72 18.69
C VAL A 216 10.82 -18.44 20.04
N ARG A 217 10.65 -17.22 20.54
CA ARG A 217 11.07 -16.85 21.90
C ARG A 217 9.94 -17.17 22.86
N ALA A 218 10.18 -18.10 23.77
CA ALA A 218 9.22 -18.62 24.73
C ALA A 218 9.56 -18.11 26.14
N GLU A 219 8.61 -17.42 26.76
CA GLU A 219 8.71 -16.87 28.11
C GLU A 219 7.45 -17.24 28.91
N GLN A 220 7.53 -17.19 30.24
CA GLN A 220 6.41 -17.54 31.11
C GLN A 220 5.11 -16.76 30.81
N GLU A 221 5.22 -15.48 30.47
CA GLU A 221 4.06 -14.59 30.26
C GLU A 221 3.81 -14.27 28.78
N ALA A 222 4.70 -14.67 27.87
CA ALA A 222 4.59 -14.30 26.46
C ALA A 222 5.25 -15.30 25.52
N VAL A 223 4.74 -15.38 24.29
CA VAL A 223 5.45 -16.01 23.17
C VAL A 223 5.70 -14.97 22.09
N THR A 224 6.91 -14.95 21.54
CA THR A 224 7.23 -14.16 20.36
C THR A 224 7.52 -15.10 19.18
N VAL A 225 6.68 -15.05 18.15
CA VAL A 225 6.88 -15.82 16.91
C VAL A 225 7.44 -14.90 15.85
N GLY A 226 8.63 -15.23 15.36
CA GLY A 226 9.45 -14.36 14.54
C GLY A 226 10.70 -13.87 15.30
N PRO A 227 11.69 -13.32 14.59
CA PRO A 227 11.68 -13.03 13.16
C PRO A 227 11.72 -14.29 12.28
N TYR A 228 11.23 -14.16 11.05
CA TYR A 228 11.61 -15.04 9.94
C TYR A 228 12.84 -14.44 9.26
N VAL A 229 13.93 -15.21 9.20
CA VAL A 229 15.22 -14.80 8.68
C VAL A 229 15.57 -15.65 7.45
N ASP A 230 15.64 -14.97 6.31
CA ASP A 230 16.15 -15.40 5.01
C ASP A 230 17.07 -14.28 4.47
N GLU A 231 18.32 -14.62 4.16
CA GLU A 231 19.34 -13.65 3.72
C GLU A 231 19.00 -12.93 2.41
N THR A 232 18.12 -13.50 1.60
CA THR A 232 17.79 -12.90 0.31
C THR A 232 16.97 -11.63 0.44
N PHE A 233 16.26 -11.42 1.56
CA PHE A 233 15.40 -10.25 1.73
C PHE A 233 15.20 -9.75 3.17
N SER A 234 15.52 -10.53 4.19
CA SER A 234 15.26 -10.15 5.58
C SER A 234 16.54 -9.73 6.32
N PRO A 235 16.43 -8.96 7.41
CA PRO A 235 17.57 -8.66 8.26
C PRO A 235 18.10 -9.89 8.99
N CYS A 236 19.38 -9.86 9.37
CA CYS A 236 19.95 -10.89 10.23
C CYS A 236 19.29 -10.91 11.61
N LEU A 237 19.38 -12.05 12.32
CA LEU A 237 18.78 -12.22 13.65
C LEU A 237 19.18 -11.10 14.64
N ALA A 238 20.44 -10.70 14.64
CA ALA A 238 20.94 -9.65 15.53
C ALA A 238 20.28 -8.27 15.28
N CYS A 239 20.07 -7.89 14.01
CA CYS A 239 19.34 -6.66 13.70
C CYS A 239 17.86 -6.80 14.00
N ALA A 240 17.29 -7.94 13.61
CA ALA A 240 15.88 -8.23 13.84
C ALA A 240 15.52 -8.22 15.32
N CYS A 241 16.42 -8.54 16.25
CA CYS A 241 16.14 -8.59 17.70
C CYS A 241 16.73 -7.43 18.51
N ALA A 242 17.37 -6.44 17.88
CA ALA A 242 18.18 -5.44 18.59
C ALA A 242 17.43 -4.59 19.63
N ASP A 243 16.13 -4.34 19.39
CA ASP A 243 15.27 -3.53 20.26
C ASP A 243 14.41 -4.40 21.20
N GLU A 244 14.67 -5.71 21.28
CA GLU A 244 13.95 -6.58 22.21
C GLU A 244 14.50 -6.45 23.64
N PRO A 245 13.63 -6.53 24.67
CA PRO A 245 14.10 -6.61 26.05
C PRO A 245 14.85 -7.93 26.28
N GLU A 246 15.62 -7.99 27.36
CA GLU A 246 16.22 -9.24 27.86
C GLU A 246 15.17 -10.35 27.97
N ILE A 247 15.61 -11.60 27.75
CA ILE A 247 14.72 -12.75 27.81
C ILE A 247 14.20 -12.95 29.24
N GLY A 248 12.88 -13.03 29.37
CA GLY A 248 12.21 -13.32 30.62
C GLY A 248 12.37 -14.79 31.04
N PRO A 249 11.78 -15.16 32.19
CA PRO A 249 11.85 -16.53 32.71
C PRO A 249 11.34 -17.56 31.71
N SER A 250 12.02 -18.72 31.66
CA SER A 250 11.56 -19.89 30.92
C SER A 250 10.13 -20.27 31.35
N PRO A 251 9.28 -20.71 30.41
CA PRO A 251 7.90 -21.08 30.72
C PRO A 251 7.84 -22.35 31.57
N GLU A 252 6.83 -22.42 32.44
CA GLU A 252 6.43 -23.63 33.14
C GLU A 252 5.65 -24.56 32.20
N ALA A 253 5.63 -25.87 32.49
CA ALA A 253 4.94 -26.89 31.69
C ALA A 253 3.47 -26.54 31.36
N ALA A 254 2.76 -25.85 32.26
CA ALA A 254 1.38 -25.41 32.04
C ALA A 254 1.21 -24.40 30.89
N ARG A 255 2.29 -23.75 30.46
CA ARG A 255 2.32 -22.78 29.35
C ARG A 255 2.77 -23.42 28.02
N HIS A 256 3.36 -24.61 28.03
CA HIS A 256 3.97 -25.18 26.84
C HIS A 256 2.96 -25.37 25.70
N ASP A 257 1.79 -25.96 25.98
CA ASP A 257 0.76 -26.25 24.97
C ASP A 257 0.33 -25.00 24.19
N ILE A 258 0.08 -23.88 24.88
CA ILE A 258 -0.34 -22.64 24.20
C ILE A 258 0.81 -21.99 23.41
N ILE A 259 2.04 -22.05 23.92
CA ILE A 259 3.24 -21.54 23.24
C ILE A 259 3.48 -22.34 21.96
N VAL A 260 3.53 -23.67 22.08
CA VAL A 260 3.73 -24.61 20.99
C VAL A 260 2.60 -24.49 19.97
N GLY A 261 1.34 -24.44 20.42
CA GLY A 261 0.18 -24.30 19.52
C GLY A 261 0.20 -23.01 18.70
N LEU A 262 0.56 -21.87 19.30
CA LEU A 262 0.69 -20.59 18.58
C LEU A 262 1.83 -20.63 17.56
N ALA A 263 2.97 -21.21 17.93
CA ALA A 263 4.14 -21.30 17.07
C ALA A 263 3.95 -22.33 15.93
N ALA A 264 3.41 -23.52 16.22
CA ALA A 264 3.12 -24.56 15.24
C ALA A 264 2.10 -24.08 14.19
N ARG A 265 1.06 -23.36 14.64
CA ARG A 265 0.11 -22.69 13.73
C ARG A 265 0.81 -21.74 12.77
N ALA A 266 1.77 -20.95 13.26
CA ALA A 266 2.50 -20.00 12.42
C ALA A 266 3.43 -20.71 11.41
N VAL A 267 4.09 -21.80 11.81
CA VAL A 267 4.89 -22.65 10.91
C VAL A 267 4.01 -23.22 9.79
N ALA A 268 2.86 -23.81 10.15
CA ALA A 268 1.93 -24.35 9.17
C ALA A 268 1.37 -23.25 8.23
N ALA A 269 1.04 -22.08 8.76
CA ALA A 269 0.56 -20.94 7.98
C ALA A 269 1.62 -20.44 6.98
N LEU A 270 2.87 -20.33 7.42
CA LEU A 270 4.01 -19.89 6.63
C LEU A 270 4.27 -20.84 5.45
N ILE A 271 4.29 -22.15 5.69
CA ILE A 271 4.58 -23.18 4.67
C ILE A 271 3.39 -23.39 3.74
N ALA A 272 2.21 -23.65 4.30
CA ALA A 272 1.02 -23.97 3.51
C ALA A 272 0.51 -22.78 2.70
N ARG A 273 0.77 -21.55 3.19
CA ARG A 273 0.24 -20.30 2.62
C ARG A 273 -1.27 -20.35 2.42
N ALA A 274 -1.98 -21.01 3.35
CA ALA A 274 -3.43 -21.13 3.34
C ALA A 274 -4.11 -20.29 4.42
N THR A 275 -3.37 -19.82 5.42
CA THR A 275 -3.90 -18.95 6.48
C THR A 275 -3.04 -17.71 6.64
N VAL A 276 -3.63 -16.62 7.14
CA VAL A 276 -2.90 -15.36 7.34
C VAL A 276 -1.86 -15.54 8.44
N THR A 277 -0.67 -15.01 8.19
CA THR A 277 0.43 -14.90 9.14
C THR A 277 1.03 -13.49 9.06
N HIS A 278 1.64 -13.03 10.16
CA HIS A 278 2.42 -11.79 10.21
C HIS A 278 3.83 -11.97 9.59
N LEU A 279 4.24 -13.22 9.38
CA LEU A 279 5.52 -13.56 8.75
C LEU A 279 5.45 -13.37 7.21
N PRO A 280 6.57 -13.04 6.56
CA PRO A 280 7.90 -12.81 7.14
C PRO A 280 8.14 -11.36 7.58
N GLY A 281 7.15 -10.46 7.42
CA GLY A 281 7.35 -9.01 7.59
C GLY A 281 7.60 -8.57 9.03
N ASP A 282 6.95 -9.22 9.98
CA ASP A 282 7.00 -8.84 11.40
C ASP A 282 7.41 -10.01 12.31
N ALA A 283 7.80 -9.67 13.53
CA ALA A 283 7.78 -10.57 14.68
C ALA A 283 6.58 -10.20 15.57
N ARG A 284 5.81 -11.20 16.00
CA ARG A 284 4.63 -11.01 16.84
C ARG A 284 4.88 -11.48 18.25
N ARG A 285 4.72 -10.59 19.23
CA ARG A 285 4.68 -10.93 20.65
C ARG A 285 3.23 -11.06 21.10
N THR A 286 2.88 -12.18 21.73
CA THR A 286 1.55 -12.43 22.29
C THR A 286 1.66 -12.63 23.79
N ASP A 287 0.89 -11.85 24.54
CA ASP A 287 0.72 -11.99 25.99
C ASP A 287 -0.17 -13.21 26.28
N LEU A 288 0.32 -14.15 27.09
CA LEU A 288 -0.35 -15.44 27.33
C LEU A 288 -1.50 -15.35 28.35
N ALA A 289 -1.65 -14.24 29.05
CA ALA A 289 -2.76 -14.03 29.99
C ALA A 289 -3.97 -13.38 29.30
N THR A 290 -3.71 -12.42 28.40
CA THR A 290 -4.72 -11.57 27.78
C THR A 290 -4.97 -11.89 26.30
N PHE A 291 -4.07 -12.64 25.66
CA PHE A 291 -4.04 -12.87 24.22
C PHE A 291 -3.96 -11.58 23.38
N THR A 292 -3.57 -10.46 24.00
CA THR A 292 -3.20 -9.26 23.26
C THR A 292 -1.85 -9.49 22.59
N TYR A 293 -1.64 -8.84 21.44
CA TYR A 293 -0.40 -8.98 20.69
C TYR A 293 0.09 -7.64 20.15
N SER A 294 1.40 -7.57 19.94
CA SER A 294 2.05 -6.50 19.21
C SER A 294 2.88 -7.09 18.07
N ASP A 295 2.81 -6.42 16.92
CA ASP A 295 3.64 -6.73 15.76
C ASP A 295 4.79 -5.73 15.69
N ARG A 296 5.99 -6.25 15.44
CA ARG A 296 7.21 -5.46 15.32
C ARG A 296 7.87 -5.74 13.97
N PRO A 297 8.07 -4.73 13.12
CA PRO A 297 8.77 -4.92 11.85
C PRO A 297 10.22 -5.32 12.09
N VAL A 298 10.71 -6.24 11.27
CA VAL A 298 12.11 -6.71 11.33
C VAL A 298 12.97 -5.83 10.43
N VAL A 299 13.88 -5.04 11.00
CA VAL A 299 14.60 -3.99 10.26
C VAL A 299 16.11 -4.13 10.38
N SER A 300 16.82 -3.95 9.26
CA SER A 300 18.28 -3.87 9.25
C SER A 300 18.75 -2.58 9.94
N ARG A 301 19.69 -2.70 10.87
CA ARG A 301 20.35 -1.54 11.46
C ARG A 301 21.39 -0.97 10.48
N PRO A 302 21.40 0.35 10.23
CA PRO A 302 22.45 0.99 9.44
C PRO A 302 23.86 0.59 9.93
N GLY A 303 24.75 0.27 8.99
CA GLY A 303 26.14 -0.12 9.27
C GLY A 303 26.33 -1.60 9.64
N CYS A 304 25.27 -2.39 9.83
CA CYS A 304 25.42 -3.82 10.14
C CYS A 304 26.22 -4.56 9.04
N PRO A 305 27.32 -5.26 9.36
CA PRO A 305 28.17 -5.91 8.37
C PRO A 305 27.54 -7.17 7.74
N VAL A 306 26.40 -7.63 8.27
CA VAL A 306 25.74 -8.86 7.80
C VAL A 306 24.63 -8.54 6.80
N CYS A 307 23.79 -7.55 7.09
CA CYS A 307 22.54 -7.32 6.36
C CYS A 307 22.27 -5.84 6.02
N SER A 308 23.23 -4.95 6.25
CA SER A 308 23.14 -3.55 5.83
C SER A 308 24.01 -3.30 4.61
N VAL A 309 23.45 -2.63 3.59
CA VAL A 309 24.21 -2.17 2.42
C VAL A 309 25.36 -1.26 2.83
N ALA A 310 25.14 -0.40 3.83
CA ALA A 310 26.18 0.49 4.35
C ALA A 310 27.32 -0.25 5.08
N GLY A 311 27.08 -1.49 5.53
CA GLY A 311 28.09 -2.32 6.21
C GLY A 311 28.94 -3.17 5.28
N ALA A 312 28.68 -3.17 3.96
CA ALA A 312 29.37 -4.00 2.97
C ALA A 312 30.67 -3.38 2.42
N GLY A 313 31.06 -2.20 2.90
CA GLY A 313 32.30 -1.52 2.49
C GLY A 313 33.56 -2.09 3.16
N GLU A 314 34.74 -1.75 2.61
CA GLU A 314 36.04 -2.13 3.18
C GLU A 314 36.33 -1.45 4.53
N GLU A 315 35.80 -0.24 4.73
CA GLU A 315 35.94 0.50 5.99
C GLU A 315 34.80 0.15 6.96
N PRO A 316 35.11 -0.18 8.24
CA PRO A 316 34.10 -0.43 9.25
C PRO A 316 33.22 0.80 9.50
N VAL A 317 31.95 0.69 9.15
CA VAL A 317 30.94 1.72 9.46
C VAL A 317 30.35 1.43 10.86
N PRO A 318 30.17 2.45 11.73
CA PRO A 318 29.51 2.26 13.00
C PRO A 318 28.11 1.65 12.83
N VAL A 319 27.84 0.58 13.57
CA VAL A 319 26.51 -0.05 13.58
C VAL A 319 25.61 0.77 14.49
N ALA A 320 24.48 1.25 13.96
CA ALA A 320 23.48 1.93 14.77
C ALA A 320 22.96 0.98 15.87
N PRO A 321 22.72 1.46 17.10
CA PRO A 321 22.22 0.60 18.18
C PRO A 321 20.83 0.04 17.85
N SER A 322 19.97 0.88 17.26
CA SER A 322 18.59 0.58 16.88
C SER A 322 18.28 1.03 15.45
N ALA A 323 17.18 0.53 14.90
CA ALA A 323 16.71 0.97 13.59
C ALA A 323 16.02 2.35 13.69
N PRO A 324 16.33 3.31 12.79
CA PRO A 324 15.64 4.60 12.74
C PRO A 324 14.12 4.42 12.55
N VAL A 325 13.32 5.37 13.07
CA VAL A 325 11.85 5.29 12.96
C VAL A 325 11.38 5.24 11.52
N GLY A 326 12.02 5.99 10.60
CA GLY A 326 11.70 5.95 9.18
C GLY A 326 11.93 4.57 8.57
N ALA A 327 13.03 3.89 8.91
CA ALA A 327 13.30 2.53 8.45
C ALA A 327 12.29 1.51 9.00
N ARG A 328 11.85 1.68 10.26
CA ARG A 328 10.79 0.88 10.88
C ARG A 328 9.44 1.10 10.22
N TYR A 329 9.10 2.34 9.88
CA TYR A 329 7.90 2.66 9.11
C TYR A 329 7.95 2.01 7.72
N GLU A 330 9.04 2.22 6.99
CA GLU A 330 9.19 1.67 5.63
C GLU A 330 9.09 0.15 5.60
N GLN A 331 9.62 -0.53 6.61
CA GLN A 331 9.50 -1.97 6.75
C GLN A 331 8.08 -2.41 7.13
N SER A 332 7.40 -1.71 8.07
CA SER A 332 6.05 -2.10 8.52
C SER A 332 4.98 -1.97 7.42
N VAL A 333 5.27 -1.21 6.38
CA VAL A 333 4.40 -1.04 5.22
C VAL A 333 5.00 -1.64 3.94
N ALA A 334 6.13 -2.35 4.06
CA ALA A 334 6.78 -2.98 2.92
C ALA A 334 5.88 -4.06 2.31
N ILE A 335 5.87 -4.12 0.98
CA ILE A 335 5.26 -5.24 0.28
C ILE A 335 6.16 -6.45 0.54
N PRO A 336 5.62 -7.59 1.02
CA PRO A 336 6.40 -8.81 1.21
C PRO A 336 7.10 -9.23 -0.09
N PRO A 337 8.22 -9.98 -0.01
CA PRO A 337 8.86 -10.53 -1.19
C PRO A 337 7.86 -11.29 -2.06
N ALA A 338 8.10 -11.37 -3.38
CA ALA A 338 7.16 -11.99 -4.32
C ALA A 338 6.70 -13.39 -3.90
N ALA A 339 7.60 -14.19 -3.33
CA ALA A 339 7.30 -15.51 -2.79
C ALA A 339 6.24 -15.50 -1.67
N PHE A 340 6.08 -14.39 -0.95
CA PHE A 340 5.19 -14.15 0.20
C PHE A 340 4.03 -13.18 -0.07
N VAL A 341 3.88 -12.68 -1.30
CA VAL A 341 2.73 -11.84 -1.66
C VAL A 341 1.45 -12.68 -1.68
N ASP A 342 0.40 -12.18 -1.01
CA ASP A 342 -0.93 -12.77 -1.03
C ASP A 342 -1.76 -12.19 -2.19
N SER A 343 -2.23 -13.05 -3.09
CA SER A 343 -3.04 -12.62 -4.25
C SER A 343 -4.37 -11.99 -3.84
N LYS A 344 -4.91 -12.32 -2.65
CA LYS A 344 -6.17 -11.75 -2.15
C LYS A 344 -6.11 -10.23 -1.94
N GLY A 345 -4.92 -9.67 -1.69
CA GLY A 345 -4.71 -8.22 -1.53
C GLY A 345 -5.16 -7.42 -2.75
N HIS A 346 -4.93 -7.95 -3.95
CA HIS A 346 -5.29 -7.30 -5.21
C HIS A 346 -6.80 -7.11 -5.42
N GLN A 347 -7.61 -8.05 -4.92
CA GLN A 347 -9.07 -8.00 -5.04
C GLN A 347 -9.68 -6.78 -4.31
N GLN A 348 -8.96 -6.19 -3.35
CA GLN A 348 -9.40 -4.99 -2.64
C GLN A 348 -9.64 -3.80 -3.59
N HIS A 349 -8.93 -3.72 -4.72
CA HIS A 349 -9.08 -2.63 -5.70
C HIS A 349 -10.48 -2.53 -6.31
N TYR A 350 -11.21 -3.64 -6.36
CA TYR A 350 -12.53 -3.72 -6.98
C TYR A 350 -13.69 -3.48 -6.00
N LYS A 351 -13.39 -3.20 -4.73
CA LYS A 351 -14.43 -2.85 -3.75
C LYS A 351 -15.16 -1.57 -4.17
N PRO A 352 -16.51 -1.53 -4.15
CA PRO A 352 -17.27 -0.33 -4.49
C PRO A 352 -16.92 0.91 -3.65
N SER A 353 -16.50 0.72 -2.39
CA SER A 353 -15.97 1.81 -1.55
C SER A 353 -14.73 2.47 -2.16
N ASN A 354 -13.85 1.69 -2.79
CA ASN A 354 -12.61 2.18 -3.38
C ASN A 354 -12.84 2.87 -4.72
N LEU A 355 -13.87 2.47 -5.48
CA LEU A 355 -14.30 3.19 -6.68
C LEU A 355 -14.92 4.55 -6.35
N ARG A 356 -15.75 4.63 -5.29
CA ARG A 356 -16.33 5.90 -4.82
C ARG A 356 -15.27 6.91 -4.38
N LEU A 357 -14.24 6.45 -3.67
CA LEU A 357 -13.11 7.27 -3.25
C LEU A 357 -12.44 8.04 -4.40
N GLN A 358 -12.47 7.52 -5.64
CA GLN A 358 -11.92 8.19 -6.82
C GLN A 358 -12.63 9.49 -7.17
N ARG A 359 -13.90 9.63 -6.76
CA ARG A 359 -14.76 10.80 -7.04
C ARG A 359 -14.98 11.68 -5.81
N GLU A 360 -14.38 11.34 -4.66
CA GLU A 360 -14.44 12.15 -3.44
C GLU A 360 -13.38 13.25 -3.50
N PHE A 361 -13.72 14.39 -4.10
CA PHE A 361 -12.89 15.57 -4.15
C PHE A 361 -13.04 16.41 -2.87
N ARG A 362 -11.95 17.02 -2.40
CA ARG A 362 -12.06 18.09 -1.42
C ARG A 362 -12.64 19.33 -2.08
N ASP A 363 -13.33 20.13 -1.29
CA ASP A 363 -13.99 21.33 -1.80
C ASP A 363 -13.95 22.46 -0.77
N TRP A 364 -13.89 23.69 -1.27
CA TRP A 364 -13.89 24.93 -0.49
C TRP A 364 -15.06 25.80 -1.00
N PRO A 365 -16.31 25.48 -0.61
CA PRO A 365 -17.50 26.07 -1.21
C PRO A 365 -17.68 27.55 -0.90
N VAL A 366 -17.06 28.06 0.17
CA VAL A 366 -17.16 29.45 0.61
C VAL A 366 -16.02 30.35 0.10
N CYS A 367 -15.00 29.76 -0.53
CA CYS A 367 -13.85 30.49 -1.05
C CYS A 367 -14.13 31.04 -2.46
N PRO A 368 -13.77 32.30 -2.76
CA PRO A 368 -13.82 32.83 -4.12
C PRO A 368 -13.02 31.95 -5.09
N ARG A 369 -13.58 31.69 -6.27
CA ARG A 369 -12.96 30.82 -7.27
C ARG A 369 -12.60 31.58 -8.54
N THR A 370 -11.43 31.28 -9.07
CA THR A 370 -10.97 31.74 -10.38
C THR A 370 -10.83 30.51 -11.28
N PRO A 371 -11.72 30.33 -12.29
CA PRO A 371 -11.56 29.30 -13.29
C PRO A 371 -10.22 29.45 -14.02
N LEU A 372 -9.55 28.32 -14.29
CA LEU A 372 -8.31 28.32 -15.05
C LEU A 372 -8.59 28.04 -16.54
N PRO A 373 -7.81 28.63 -17.46
CA PRO A 373 -7.89 28.27 -18.87
C PRO A 373 -7.53 26.79 -19.08
N PRO A 374 -8.10 26.10 -20.09
CA PRO A 374 -7.75 24.71 -20.39
C PRO A 374 -6.25 24.50 -20.55
N ALA A 375 -5.77 23.28 -20.25
CA ALA A 375 -4.38 22.91 -20.45
C ALA A 375 -3.98 23.07 -21.93
N ASP A 376 -2.92 23.84 -22.18
CA ASP A 376 -2.43 24.12 -23.52
C ASP A 376 -1.49 23.00 -23.99
N LEU A 377 -2.08 21.93 -24.51
CA LEU A 377 -1.35 20.76 -25.00
C LEU A 377 -0.55 21.06 -26.28
N GLU A 378 -0.97 22.05 -27.07
CA GLU A 378 -0.29 22.44 -28.31
C GLU A 378 1.09 23.05 -28.02
N ARG A 379 1.21 23.83 -26.93
CA ARG A 379 2.52 24.34 -26.49
C ARG A 379 3.50 23.24 -26.08
N LEU A 380 3.01 22.05 -25.75
CA LEU A 380 3.82 20.87 -25.41
C LEU A 380 4.14 19.99 -26.63
N ASP A 381 3.53 20.26 -27.79
CA ASP A 381 3.80 19.57 -29.06
C ASP A 381 5.06 20.13 -29.74
N ARG A 382 6.16 20.10 -28.97
CA ARG A 382 7.51 20.50 -29.39
C ARG A 382 8.47 19.37 -29.02
N PRO A 383 9.61 19.22 -29.69
CA PRO A 383 10.61 18.23 -29.32
C PRO A 383 11.03 18.41 -27.86
N TRP A 384 10.84 17.36 -27.06
CA TRP A 384 11.26 17.37 -25.66
C TRP A 384 12.79 17.25 -25.60
N PRO A 385 13.49 18.06 -24.80
CA PRO A 385 14.93 17.89 -24.63
C PRO A 385 15.20 16.49 -24.07
N ILE A 386 15.92 15.65 -24.83
CA ILE A 386 16.13 14.23 -24.52
C ILE A 386 17.04 14.04 -23.29
N THR A 387 17.85 15.04 -22.95
CA THR A 387 18.72 15.07 -21.77
C THR A 387 19.21 16.50 -21.54
N HIS A 388 19.09 17.03 -20.33
CA HIS A 388 20.03 18.05 -19.86
C HIS A 388 21.06 17.37 -18.93
N PRO A 389 22.36 17.42 -19.26
CA PRO A 389 23.40 17.18 -18.27
C PRO A 389 23.20 18.16 -17.09
N LEU A 390 23.55 17.74 -15.87
CA LEU A 390 23.59 18.60 -14.67
C LEU A 390 24.67 19.71 -14.75
N THR A 391 25.09 20.10 -15.94
CA THR A 391 26.19 21.04 -16.19
C THR A 391 25.78 21.95 -17.33
N ASP A 392 25.53 23.23 -17.03
CA ASP A 392 25.66 24.28 -18.04
C ASP A 392 26.06 25.62 -17.40
N ASP A 393 26.85 26.37 -18.15
CA ASP A 393 27.94 27.20 -17.67
C ASP A 393 27.50 28.65 -17.53
N GLY A 394 26.59 28.95 -16.59
CA GLY A 394 26.37 30.27 -15.98
C GLY A 394 26.33 31.54 -16.86
N SER A 395 26.12 31.46 -18.18
CA SER A 395 26.40 32.56 -19.12
C SER A 395 25.19 33.06 -19.91
N GLY A 396 23.98 32.64 -19.55
CA GLY A 396 22.74 33.21 -20.10
C GLY A 396 22.34 34.52 -19.41
N THR A 397 21.96 35.55 -20.18
CA THR A 397 21.40 36.81 -19.66
C THR A 397 20.07 36.58 -18.93
N ASP A 398 20.05 36.95 -17.65
CA ASP A 398 18.92 36.79 -16.71
C ASP A 398 17.72 37.68 -17.07
N VAL A 399 16.62 37.08 -17.51
CA VAL A 399 15.30 37.74 -17.56
C VAL A 399 14.43 37.11 -16.46
N VAL A 400 13.93 37.94 -15.54
CA VAL A 400 12.95 37.51 -14.53
C VAL A 400 11.63 37.20 -15.26
N ALA A 401 11.44 35.93 -15.62
CA ALA A 401 10.20 35.44 -16.19
C ALA A 401 9.32 34.88 -15.07
N HIS A 402 8.13 35.46 -14.88
CA HIS A 402 7.09 34.92 -14.00
C HIS A 402 6.11 34.09 -14.84
N PRO A 403 5.58 32.97 -14.30
CA PRO A 403 4.63 32.15 -15.03
C PRO A 403 3.34 32.93 -15.33
N THR A 404 2.86 32.77 -16.56
CA THR A 404 1.51 33.19 -16.95
C THR A 404 0.46 32.26 -16.32
N LEU A 405 -0.80 32.71 -16.28
CA LEU A 405 -1.95 31.96 -15.81
C LEU A 405 -2.18 30.72 -16.67
N GLY A 406 -1.95 30.80 -17.98
CA GLY A 406 -2.03 29.66 -18.90
C GLY A 406 -0.95 28.60 -18.64
N GLU A 407 0.29 29.03 -18.35
CA GLU A 407 1.37 28.11 -17.99
C GLU A 407 1.10 27.45 -16.64
N LEU A 408 0.70 28.22 -15.63
CA LEU A 408 0.32 27.69 -14.32
C LEU A 408 -0.87 26.72 -14.44
N ALA A 409 -1.89 27.05 -15.23
CA ALA A 409 -3.03 26.19 -15.48
C ALA A 409 -2.63 24.86 -16.11
N THR A 410 -1.78 24.90 -17.14
CA THR A 410 -1.26 23.70 -17.82
C THR A 410 -0.45 22.81 -16.86
N ILE A 411 0.43 23.42 -16.06
CA ILE A 411 1.22 22.71 -15.03
C ILE A 411 0.31 22.02 -14.01
N LEU A 412 -0.70 22.70 -13.48
CA LEU A 412 -1.62 22.13 -12.48
C LEU A 412 -2.55 21.06 -13.07
N ALA A 413 -3.05 21.28 -14.30
CA ALA A 413 -3.91 20.32 -14.99
C ALA A 413 -3.22 18.97 -15.20
N LEU A 414 -1.95 19.01 -15.64
CA LEU A 414 -1.19 17.80 -15.95
C LEU A 414 -0.60 17.15 -14.70
N SER A 415 -0.15 17.93 -13.72
CA SER A 415 0.48 17.36 -12.53
C SER A 415 -0.53 16.78 -11.53
N VAL A 416 -1.62 17.48 -11.26
CA VAL A 416 -2.59 17.13 -10.18
C VAL A 416 -4.04 17.00 -10.68
N GLY A 417 -4.35 17.56 -11.85
CA GLY A 417 -5.70 17.61 -12.42
C GLY A 417 -6.26 16.28 -12.95
N VAL A 418 -7.52 16.35 -13.37
CA VAL A 418 -8.21 15.26 -14.08
C VAL A 418 -8.11 15.45 -15.60
N ARG A 419 -8.04 14.36 -16.36
CA ARG A 419 -7.88 14.39 -17.83
C ARG A 419 -9.12 14.91 -18.56
N GLU A 420 -10.29 14.67 -17.98
CA GLU A 420 -11.58 15.15 -18.49
C GLU A 420 -12.22 15.93 -17.32
N PRO A 421 -12.08 17.28 -17.26
CA PRO A 421 -12.73 18.08 -16.23
C PRO A 421 -14.23 17.83 -16.25
N LEU A 422 -14.81 17.49 -15.10
CA LEU A 422 -16.23 17.14 -15.01
C LEU A 422 -17.16 18.37 -15.14
N GLY A 423 -16.60 19.58 -15.20
CA GLY A 423 -17.31 20.85 -15.19
C GLY A 423 -17.09 21.77 -16.40
N ALA A 424 -16.40 21.34 -17.46
CA ALA A 424 -16.37 22.13 -18.70
C ALA A 424 -17.71 21.98 -19.42
N GLU A 425 -18.51 23.06 -19.45
CA GLU A 425 -19.70 23.11 -20.33
C GLU A 425 -19.27 22.78 -21.76
N SER A 426 -19.94 21.81 -22.37
CA SER A 426 -19.67 21.41 -23.75
C SER A 426 -20.01 22.55 -24.69
N THR A 427 -19.02 23.23 -25.25
CA THR A 427 -19.21 24.29 -26.25
C THR A 427 -19.45 23.70 -27.65
N GLY A 428 -20.41 22.79 -27.76
CA GLY A 428 -20.77 22.14 -29.03
C GLY A 428 -22.21 21.60 -29.03
N PRO A 429 -23.06 21.93 -30.03
CA PRO A 429 -24.44 21.43 -30.12
C PRO A 429 -24.59 19.91 -30.32
N GLU A 430 -23.52 19.17 -30.58
CA GLU A 430 -23.58 17.77 -31.05
C GLU A 430 -23.32 16.69 -29.98
N GLN A 431 -23.20 17.02 -28.69
CA GLN A 431 -22.98 16.01 -27.64
C GLN A 431 -23.92 16.12 -26.43
N ALA A 432 -25.11 16.72 -26.60
CA ALA A 432 -26.15 16.75 -25.56
C ALA A 432 -26.72 15.35 -25.20
N GLU A 433 -26.29 14.28 -25.88
CA GLU A 433 -26.56 12.88 -25.53
C GLU A 433 -25.31 12.13 -25.02
N ALA A 434 -24.30 12.82 -24.47
CA ALA A 434 -23.24 12.15 -23.73
C ALA A 434 -23.82 11.60 -22.41
N ALA A 435 -24.33 10.37 -22.46
CA ALA A 435 -24.74 9.60 -21.30
C ALA A 435 -23.68 9.74 -20.21
N GLN A 436 -24.09 10.20 -19.01
CA GLN A 436 -23.22 10.23 -17.84
C GLN A 436 -22.49 8.88 -17.77
N ALA A 437 -21.16 8.91 -17.86
CA ALA A 437 -20.36 7.70 -17.84
C ALA A 437 -20.81 6.86 -16.62
N PRO A 438 -21.12 5.57 -16.79
CA PRO A 438 -21.72 4.78 -15.73
C PRO A 438 -20.86 4.90 -14.46
N PRO A 439 -21.43 4.80 -13.25
CA PRO A 439 -20.67 4.92 -12.00
C PRO A 439 -19.46 3.98 -11.89
N SER A 440 -19.43 2.94 -12.74
CA SER A 440 -18.34 1.97 -12.91
C SER A 440 -17.17 2.45 -13.79
N ALA A 441 -17.30 3.58 -14.50
CA ALA A 441 -16.22 4.16 -15.29
C ALA A 441 -15.17 4.80 -14.37
N LYS A 442 -13.92 4.33 -14.50
CA LYS A 442 -12.76 4.86 -13.76
C LYS A 442 -12.52 6.32 -14.18
N LEU A 443 -12.35 7.21 -13.20
CA LEU A 443 -11.89 8.58 -13.43
C LEU A 443 -10.53 8.54 -14.16
N ARG A 444 -10.20 9.54 -14.98
CA ARG A 444 -8.90 9.60 -15.65
C ARG A 444 -8.09 10.77 -15.12
N ARG A 445 -6.85 10.51 -14.74
CA ARG A 445 -5.86 11.49 -14.31
C ARG A 445 -4.64 11.37 -15.21
N TRP A 446 -3.90 12.45 -15.36
CA TRP A 446 -2.65 12.47 -16.12
C TRP A 446 -1.51 11.80 -15.34
N THR A 447 -1.45 12.06 -14.03
CA THR A 447 -0.43 11.52 -13.12
C THR A 447 -0.97 10.39 -12.25
N ALA A 448 -0.07 9.51 -11.79
CA ALA A 448 -0.36 8.49 -10.80
C ALA A 448 -0.91 9.11 -9.49
N ALA A 449 -1.92 8.47 -8.90
CA ALA A 449 -2.60 8.98 -7.70
C ALA A 449 -3.25 7.86 -6.85
N GLY A 450 -2.46 7.03 -6.18
CA GLY A 450 -2.97 6.06 -5.19
C GLY A 450 -4.00 5.06 -5.74
N GLY A 451 -3.77 4.54 -6.94
CA GLY A 451 -4.78 3.74 -7.66
C GLY A 451 -6.02 4.57 -8.00
N ASN A 452 -5.76 5.76 -8.53
CA ASN A 452 -6.70 6.75 -9.07
C ASN A 452 -7.60 7.48 -8.05
N ILE A 453 -7.29 7.39 -6.76
CA ILE A 453 -8.10 8.06 -5.72
C ILE A 453 -7.86 9.56 -5.63
N GLY A 454 -6.72 10.08 -6.10
CA GLY A 454 -6.38 11.51 -5.94
C GLY A 454 -5.88 11.80 -4.53
N SER A 455 -4.58 11.61 -4.33
CA SER A 455 -3.85 11.74 -3.07
C SER A 455 -3.13 13.07 -2.90
N VAL A 456 -2.90 13.81 -3.99
CA VAL A 456 -2.13 15.06 -3.98
C VAL A 456 -3.06 16.26 -4.01
N THR A 457 -2.84 17.23 -3.13
CA THR A 457 -3.44 18.57 -3.23
C THR A 457 -2.35 19.55 -3.63
N ALA A 458 -2.62 20.45 -4.58
CA ALA A 458 -1.71 21.54 -4.93
C ALA A 458 -2.20 22.85 -4.32
N TYR A 459 -1.32 23.52 -3.60
CA TYR A 459 -1.49 24.89 -3.14
C TYR A 459 -0.57 25.81 -3.94
N VAL A 460 -1.07 27.00 -4.29
CA VAL A 460 -0.32 27.99 -5.07
C VAL A 460 -0.25 29.28 -4.27
N LEU A 461 0.96 29.73 -3.97
CA LEU A 461 1.21 30.97 -3.26
C LEU A 461 1.78 31.99 -4.25
N VAL A 462 1.09 33.12 -4.40
CA VAL A 462 1.45 34.19 -5.33
C VAL A 462 1.81 35.42 -4.49
N PRO A 463 3.07 35.90 -4.55
CA PRO A 463 3.53 37.00 -3.70
C PRO A 463 2.89 38.34 -4.09
N GLU A 464 2.93 39.30 -3.16
CA GLU A 464 2.66 40.70 -3.48
C GLU A 464 3.76 41.28 -4.38
N ARG A 465 3.43 42.25 -5.22
CA ARG A 465 4.41 42.88 -6.12
C ARG A 465 5.47 43.61 -5.30
N GLY A 466 6.75 43.25 -5.49
CA GLY A 466 7.87 44.04 -4.99
C GLY A 466 7.88 45.42 -5.65
N GLN A 467 7.89 46.50 -4.85
CA GLN A 467 8.14 47.86 -5.32
C GLN A 467 9.64 48.06 -5.55
N THR A 468 10.25 47.37 -6.50
CA THR A 468 11.66 47.60 -6.86
C THR A 468 11.78 47.97 -8.34
N GLY A 469 11.90 49.30 -8.53
CA GLY A 469 12.33 50.08 -9.69
C GLY A 469 12.60 49.40 -11.04
N GLN A 470 11.97 49.99 -12.06
CA GLN A 470 12.14 49.77 -13.51
C GLN A 470 11.44 48.55 -14.11
N GLU A 471 10.15 48.35 -13.80
CA GLU A 471 9.24 47.87 -14.85
C GLU A 471 8.99 49.06 -15.79
N ALA A 472 9.58 48.97 -16.99
CA ALA A 472 9.39 49.94 -18.04
C ALA A 472 7.90 50.14 -18.31
N THR A 473 7.53 51.40 -18.48
CA THR A 473 6.22 51.93 -18.83
C THR A 473 5.73 51.41 -20.19
N GLU A 474 5.37 50.13 -20.26
CA GLU A 474 4.51 49.59 -21.32
C GLU A 474 3.54 48.58 -20.67
N ALA A 475 2.39 49.09 -20.25
CA ALA A 475 1.24 48.26 -19.91
C ALA A 475 0.71 47.59 -21.20
N THR A 476 1.39 46.56 -21.67
CA THR A 476 0.86 45.61 -22.65
C THR A 476 -0.06 44.60 -21.97
N GLU A 477 -0.99 44.03 -22.74
CA GLU A 477 -2.00 43.02 -22.41
C GLU A 477 -1.48 41.81 -21.58
N ALA A 478 -0.16 41.62 -21.45
CA ALA A 478 0.49 40.62 -20.62
C ALA A 478 0.16 40.70 -19.11
N THR A 479 -0.29 41.85 -18.61
CA THR A 479 -0.63 42.03 -17.18
C THR A 479 -1.93 41.32 -16.78
N GLU A 480 -2.85 41.09 -17.74
CA GLU A 480 -4.10 40.33 -17.53
C GLU A 480 -3.87 38.81 -17.48
N GLN A 481 -2.65 38.35 -17.78
CA GLN A 481 -2.29 36.94 -17.86
C GLN A 481 -1.56 36.43 -16.62
N ARG A 482 -1.53 37.15 -15.49
CA ARG A 482 -0.91 36.66 -14.24
C ARG A 482 -1.94 36.40 -13.13
N PRO A 483 -1.74 35.39 -12.27
CA PRO A 483 -2.59 35.18 -11.10
C PRO A 483 -2.54 36.40 -10.17
N ALA A 484 -3.66 36.74 -9.54
CA ALA A 484 -3.67 37.75 -8.48
C ALA A 484 -2.83 37.28 -7.26
N PRO A 485 -2.21 38.20 -6.50
CA PRO A 485 -1.55 37.84 -5.25
C PRO A 485 -2.51 37.16 -4.27
N GLY A 486 -2.06 36.09 -3.62
CA GLY A 486 -2.90 35.31 -2.71
C GLY A 486 -2.35 33.92 -2.43
N THR A 487 -2.96 33.27 -1.45
CA THR A 487 -2.77 31.84 -1.18
C THR A 487 -3.99 31.09 -1.71
N TYR A 488 -3.76 30.17 -2.65
CA TYR A 488 -4.79 29.44 -3.36
C TYR A 488 -4.66 27.93 -3.14
N VAL A 489 -5.78 27.23 -3.21
CA VAL A 489 -5.84 25.78 -3.40
C VAL A 489 -6.38 25.46 -4.80
N TYR A 490 -5.77 24.49 -5.46
CA TYR A 490 -6.22 24.02 -6.76
C TYR A 490 -7.36 23.00 -6.62
N ILE A 491 -8.52 23.32 -7.21
CA ILE A 491 -9.70 22.47 -7.25
C ILE A 491 -9.65 21.62 -8.52
N GLU A 492 -9.08 20.42 -8.40
CA GLU A 492 -8.81 19.51 -9.51
C GLU A 492 -10.06 19.12 -10.33
N ARG A 493 -11.23 19.01 -9.67
CA ARG A 493 -12.51 18.63 -10.32
C ARG A 493 -12.98 19.70 -11.31
N ASP A 494 -12.84 20.95 -10.91
CA ASP A 494 -13.43 22.12 -11.57
C ASP A 494 -12.39 22.90 -12.38
N HIS A 495 -11.11 22.49 -12.33
CA HIS A 495 -9.98 23.19 -12.91
C HIS A 495 -9.97 24.69 -12.55
N ALA A 496 -9.92 24.97 -11.24
CA ALA A 496 -10.02 26.34 -10.71
C ALA A 496 -9.10 26.54 -9.50
N LEU A 497 -8.72 27.80 -9.23
CA LEU A 497 -8.06 28.21 -7.99
C LEU A 497 -9.09 28.77 -7.02
N ALA A 498 -9.12 28.26 -5.79
CA ALA A 498 -9.92 28.83 -4.71
C ALA A 498 -9.00 29.64 -3.77
N LEU A 499 -9.35 30.91 -3.53
CA LEU A 499 -8.60 31.81 -2.65
C LEU A 499 -8.87 31.45 -1.18
N ILE A 500 -7.85 30.99 -0.46
CA ILE A 500 -7.97 30.53 0.93
C ILE A 500 -7.31 31.46 1.94
N GLY A 501 -6.43 32.36 1.49
CA GLY A 501 -5.71 33.27 2.37
C GLY A 501 -5.03 34.41 1.61
N PRO A 502 -4.50 35.41 2.33
CA PRO A 502 -3.76 36.51 1.75
C PRO A 502 -2.48 36.03 1.05
N ALA A 503 -1.86 36.92 0.28
CA ALA A 503 -0.53 36.69 -0.27
C ALA A 503 0.48 36.56 0.88
N PRO A 504 1.47 35.64 0.79
CA PRO A 504 2.53 35.54 1.79
C PRO A 504 3.35 36.84 1.81
N SER A 505 3.52 37.45 2.99
CA SER A 505 4.28 38.68 3.16
C SER A 505 5.64 38.43 3.80
N ALA A 506 6.60 39.34 3.58
CA ALA A 506 7.89 39.31 4.28
C ALA A 506 7.75 39.56 5.80
N ALA A 507 6.65 40.19 6.23
CA ALA A 507 6.36 40.48 7.65
C ALA A 507 5.92 39.23 8.43
N ASP A 508 5.52 38.15 7.75
CA ASP A 508 5.20 36.86 8.38
C ASP A 508 6.47 36.07 8.80
N ALA A 509 7.66 36.67 8.67
CA ALA A 509 8.98 36.10 8.95
C ALA A 509 9.60 36.56 10.28
N GLU A 510 8.81 36.95 11.27
CA GLU A 510 9.39 37.18 12.60
C GLU A 510 9.97 35.86 13.16
N PRO A 511 11.22 35.87 13.65
CA PRO A 511 11.80 34.72 14.32
C PRO A 511 11.04 34.50 15.63
N ASP A 512 10.63 33.26 15.86
CA ASP A 512 10.09 32.84 17.15
C ASP A 512 11.15 33.20 18.21
N ALA A 513 10.80 34.10 19.13
CA ALA A 513 11.74 34.64 20.11
C ALA A 513 12.09 33.55 21.14
N GLY A 514 13.07 32.70 20.82
CA GLY A 514 13.67 31.77 21.77
C GLY A 514 14.12 30.42 21.23
N THR A 515 14.99 30.36 20.21
CA THR A 515 15.86 29.18 20.02
C THR A 515 17.23 29.59 19.46
N ASP A 516 18.28 28.99 20.02
CA ASP A 516 19.68 29.32 19.76
C ASP A 516 20.09 29.13 18.29
N ALA A 517 20.92 30.07 17.82
CA ALA A 517 21.45 30.15 16.47
C ALA A 517 22.38 28.98 16.14
N ALA A 518 21.86 27.90 15.55
CA ALA A 518 22.61 26.98 14.67
C ALA A 518 21.75 25.90 13.97
N THR A 519 20.53 26.18 13.51
CA THR A 519 19.83 25.36 12.48
C THR A 519 18.67 26.17 11.90
N ASP A 520 19.00 27.18 11.09
CA ASP A 520 17.99 28.05 10.48
C ASP A 520 17.53 27.44 9.15
N ALA A 521 16.47 26.64 9.22
CA ALA A 521 15.74 26.12 8.06
C ALA A 521 14.25 26.41 8.24
N GLY A 522 13.94 27.68 8.52
CA GLY A 522 12.61 28.24 8.39
C GLY A 522 12.13 28.22 6.93
N ALA A 523 10.81 28.20 6.69
CA ALA A 523 10.27 28.52 5.37
C ALA A 523 10.52 30.00 5.13
N GLU A 524 11.64 30.29 4.48
CA GLU A 524 12.07 31.62 4.06
C GLU A 524 10.90 32.36 3.38
N PRO A 525 10.72 33.68 3.62
CA PRO A 525 9.84 34.50 2.79
C PRO A 525 10.14 34.20 1.30
N LEU A 526 9.11 34.25 0.43
CA LEU A 526 9.30 33.97 -0.99
C LEU A 526 10.49 34.81 -1.50
N PRO A 527 11.56 34.20 -2.02
CA PRO A 527 12.71 34.95 -2.49
C PRO A 527 12.29 35.98 -3.53
N ASP A 528 12.97 37.12 -3.55
CA ASP A 528 12.75 38.16 -4.55
C ASP A 528 12.82 37.57 -5.98
N GLY A 529 11.78 37.79 -6.78
CA GLY A 529 11.68 37.31 -8.15
C GLY A 529 10.92 35.99 -8.35
N VAL A 530 10.51 35.29 -7.29
CA VAL A 530 9.58 34.15 -7.42
C VAL A 530 8.21 34.64 -7.88
N GLY A 531 7.68 34.07 -8.97
CA GLY A 531 6.35 34.43 -9.48
C GLY A 531 5.21 33.64 -8.87
N ALA A 532 5.45 32.38 -8.51
CA ALA A 532 4.53 31.57 -7.73
C ALA A 532 5.29 30.45 -7.01
N ARG A 533 4.80 30.00 -5.86
CA ARG A 533 5.26 28.77 -5.19
C ARG A 533 4.14 27.74 -5.22
N ILE A 534 4.47 26.53 -5.68
CA ILE A 534 3.58 25.37 -5.58
C ILE A 534 4.02 24.54 -4.37
N VAL A 535 3.08 24.25 -3.48
CA VAL A 535 3.24 23.27 -2.41
C VAL A 535 2.35 22.08 -2.71
N LEU A 536 2.96 20.90 -2.86
CA LEU A 536 2.22 19.65 -3.00
C LEU A 536 2.10 18.98 -1.65
N THR A 537 0.88 18.74 -1.21
CA THR A 537 0.57 18.04 0.03
C THR A 537 -0.05 16.67 -0.25
N GLY A 538 0.17 15.74 0.67
CA GLY A 538 -0.38 14.40 0.60
C GLY A 538 -1.62 14.24 1.47
N ASN A 539 -2.79 13.95 0.90
CA ASN A 539 -4.03 13.71 1.64
C ASN A 539 -4.06 12.31 2.28
N VAL A 540 -3.28 12.12 3.35
CA VAL A 540 -3.06 10.82 4.02
C VAL A 540 -4.37 10.22 4.50
N ASP A 541 -5.29 11.01 5.06
CA ASP A 541 -6.60 10.53 5.53
C ASP A 541 -7.41 9.82 4.43
N LYS A 542 -7.48 10.44 3.25
CA LYS A 542 -8.23 9.87 2.12
C LYS A 542 -7.57 8.59 1.63
N VAL A 543 -6.24 8.59 1.56
CA VAL A 543 -5.47 7.43 1.11
C VAL A 543 -5.56 6.29 2.14
N ALA A 544 -5.54 6.58 3.43
CA ALA A 544 -5.62 5.63 4.54
C ALA A 544 -6.94 4.86 4.57
N ARG A 545 -8.04 5.43 4.07
CA ARG A 545 -9.32 4.71 3.90
C ARG A 545 -9.22 3.50 2.97
N LYS A 546 -8.20 3.45 2.10
CA LYS A 546 -7.92 2.34 1.18
C LYS A 546 -6.65 1.58 1.55
N TYR A 547 -5.60 2.29 1.94
CA TYR A 547 -4.24 1.74 2.11
C TYR A 547 -3.76 1.70 3.56
N PHE A 548 -4.58 2.11 4.53
CA PHE A 548 -4.24 2.14 5.96
C PHE A 548 -2.87 2.81 6.20
N SER A 549 -1.96 2.17 6.92
CA SER A 549 -0.64 2.71 7.27
C SER A 549 0.28 2.96 6.06
N PHE A 550 0.06 2.28 4.93
CA PHE A 550 0.81 2.50 3.68
C PHE A 550 0.46 3.84 3.00
N ALA A 551 -0.52 4.56 3.53
CA ALA A 551 -1.01 5.81 2.95
C ALA A 551 0.05 6.91 2.85
N LEU A 552 0.88 7.08 3.88
CA LEU A 552 1.92 8.11 3.87
C LEU A 552 2.94 7.86 2.75
N ARG A 553 3.44 6.63 2.60
CA ARG A 553 4.33 6.25 1.50
C ARG A 553 3.73 6.52 0.12
N ILE A 554 2.46 6.16 -0.08
CA ILE A 554 1.74 6.46 -1.33
C ILE A 554 1.61 7.96 -1.56
N ALA A 555 1.25 8.72 -0.52
CA ALA A 555 1.09 10.16 -0.64
C ALA A 555 2.41 10.88 -1.01
N VAL A 556 3.53 10.47 -0.39
CA VAL A 556 4.87 10.97 -0.72
C VAL A 556 5.26 10.58 -2.15
N GLN A 557 5.04 9.32 -2.54
CA GLN A 557 5.36 8.84 -3.89
C GLN A 557 4.54 9.58 -4.97
N ASP A 558 3.23 9.75 -4.76
CA ASP A 558 2.36 10.45 -5.70
C ASP A 558 2.72 11.95 -5.81
N CYS A 559 3.11 12.59 -4.70
CA CYS A 559 3.68 13.95 -4.75
C CYS A 559 4.97 14.00 -5.57
N GLY A 560 5.85 13.00 -5.45
CA GLY A 560 7.06 12.88 -6.26
C GLY A 560 6.77 12.71 -7.75
N CYS A 561 5.79 11.86 -8.12
CA CYS A 561 5.33 11.74 -9.51
C CYS A 561 4.74 13.06 -10.04
N SER A 562 3.94 13.75 -9.22
CA SER A 562 3.33 15.03 -9.57
C SER A 562 4.41 16.11 -9.76
N PHE A 563 5.42 16.13 -8.89
CA PHE A 563 6.57 17.01 -9.03
C PHE A 563 7.37 16.77 -10.31
N GLU A 564 7.63 15.51 -10.67
CA GLU A 564 8.32 15.21 -11.92
C GLU A 564 7.53 15.68 -13.14
N VAL A 565 6.19 15.56 -13.10
CA VAL A 565 5.32 16.14 -14.14
C VAL A 565 5.40 17.67 -14.15
N ILE A 566 5.41 18.34 -12.98
CA ILE A 566 5.63 19.79 -12.92
C ILE A 566 6.97 20.16 -13.58
N ARG A 567 8.05 19.44 -13.25
CA ARG A 567 9.39 19.69 -13.79
C ARG A 567 9.41 19.58 -15.31
N LEU A 568 8.85 18.49 -15.85
CA LEU A 568 8.78 18.22 -17.28
C LEU A 568 7.94 19.26 -18.03
N VAL A 569 6.77 19.61 -17.50
CA VAL A 569 5.86 20.59 -18.14
C VAL A 569 6.43 22.01 -18.05
N ALA A 570 7.01 22.39 -16.91
CA ALA A 570 7.65 23.69 -16.75
C ALA A 570 8.82 23.87 -17.73
N ASP A 571 9.67 22.84 -17.88
CA ASP A 571 10.79 22.83 -18.82
C ASP A 571 10.31 22.98 -20.28
N ALA A 572 9.31 22.19 -20.68
CA ALA A 572 8.69 22.29 -22.01
C ALA A 572 8.06 23.67 -22.29
N LEU A 573 7.52 24.33 -21.26
CA LEU A 573 6.94 25.67 -21.35
C LEU A 573 7.99 26.80 -21.26
N GLY A 574 9.24 26.48 -20.92
CA GLY A 574 10.30 27.46 -20.66
C GLY A 574 10.14 28.23 -19.35
N VAL A 575 9.37 27.70 -18.39
CA VAL A 575 9.13 28.30 -17.08
C VAL A 575 10.27 27.92 -16.13
N PRO A 576 11.06 28.88 -15.60
CA PRO A 576 12.09 28.58 -14.61
C PRO A 576 11.47 27.93 -13.36
N LEU A 577 12.15 26.91 -12.84
CA LEU A 577 11.69 26.14 -11.68
C LEU A 577 12.85 25.89 -10.72
N ARG A 578 12.58 25.97 -9.42
CA ARG A 578 13.52 25.60 -8.35
C ARG A 578 12.81 24.75 -7.29
N ALA A 579 13.24 23.51 -7.12
CA ALA A 579 12.78 22.68 -6.01
C ALA A 579 13.51 23.06 -4.71
N ARG A 580 12.78 23.17 -3.59
CA ARG A 580 13.37 23.45 -2.28
C ARG A 580 13.82 22.14 -1.64
N ALA A 581 15.09 22.05 -1.25
CA ALA A 581 15.63 20.89 -0.54
C ALA A 581 15.22 20.85 0.95
N ARG A 582 14.83 22.00 1.52
CA ARG A 582 14.41 22.16 2.92
C ARG A 582 13.33 23.23 3.04
N TRP A 583 12.44 23.05 4.00
CA TRP A 583 11.36 23.99 4.35
C TRP A 583 10.91 23.77 5.80
N ASP A 584 10.22 24.75 6.35
CA ASP A 584 9.50 24.63 7.63
C ASP A 584 8.06 24.16 7.38
N GLU A 585 7.82 22.90 7.69
CA GLU A 585 6.52 22.24 7.56
C GLU A 585 5.43 22.93 8.39
N GLN A 586 5.74 23.36 9.61
CA GLN A 586 4.76 23.95 10.51
C GLN A 586 4.32 25.33 10.02
N ARG A 587 5.26 26.12 9.50
CA ARG A 587 4.95 27.42 8.92
C ARG A 587 4.12 27.29 7.64
N ILE A 588 4.46 26.36 6.75
CA ILE A 588 3.65 26.06 5.56
C ILE A 588 2.24 25.64 5.98
N ALA A 589 2.13 24.70 6.92
CA ALA A 589 0.83 24.20 7.35
C ALA A 589 -0.07 25.29 7.96
N ARG A 590 0.51 26.21 8.76
CA ARG A 590 -0.22 27.38 9.26
C ARG A 590 -0.74 28.27 8.13
N ALA A 591 0.08 28.54 7.11
CA ALA A 591 -0.32 29.37 5.96
C ALA A 591 -1.43 28.71 5.12
N LEU A 592 -1.41 27.38 5.01
CA LEU A 592 -2.38 26.62 4.22
C LEU A 592 -3.63 26.18 5.02
N GLY A 593 -3.60 26.34 6.36
CA GLY A 593 -4.64 25.82 7.24
C GLY A 593 -4.69 24.29 7.28
N THR A 594 -3.54 23.62 7.10
CA THR A 594 -3.43 22.15 7.08
C THR A 594 -2.87 21.62 8.39
N ASP A 595 -3.03 20.30 8.60
CA ASP A 595 -2.43 19.56 9.71
C ASP A 595 -1.36 18.62 9.13
N PRO A 596 -0.06 18.83 9.42
CA PRO A 596 1.03 18.00 8.88
C PRO A 596 0.89 16.50 9.17
N ALA A 597 0.17 16.12 10.24
CA ALA A 597 -0.05 14.71 10.57
C ALA A 597 -1.04 14.02 9.60
N ARG A 598 -1.90 14.80 8.94
CA ARG A 598 -2.98 14.33 8.06
C ARG A 598 -2.76 14.74 6.60
N GLU A 599 -2.00 15.81 6.42
CA GLU A 599 -1.68 16.45 5.15
C GLU A 599 -0.28 17.08 5.18
N PRO A 600 0.79 16.26 5.14
CA PRO A 600 2.15 16.77 5.07
C PRO A 600 2.42 17.39 3.70
N ALA A 601 3.14 18.52 3.69
CA ALA A 601 3.81 19.04 2.52
C ALA A 601 4.97 18.11 2.16
N CYS A 602 4.91 17.57 0.94
CA CYS A 602 5.89 16.61 0.45
C CYS A 602 6.88 17.25 -0.51
N ILE A 603 6.46 18.29 -1.23
CA ILE A 603 7.26 19.00 -2.23
C ILE A 603 6.94 20.50 -2.17
N VAL A 604 7.97 21.33 -2.23
CA VAL A 604 7.86 22.79 -2.37
C VAL A 604 8.67 23.23 -3.58
N VAL A 605 8.03 23.93 -4.50
CA VAL A 605 8.61 24.37 -5.77
C VAL A 605 8.37 25.85 -5.99
N ASP A 606 9.42 26.59 -6.31
CA ASP A 606 9.33 27.98 -6.75
C ASP A 606 9.31 28.02 -8.30
N LEU A 607 8.38 28.78 -8.86
CA LEU A 607 8.23 29.03 -10.30
C LEU A 607 8.57 30.49 -10.62
N GLY A 608 9.37 30.67 -11.65
CA GLY A 608 9.91 31.97 -12.07
C GLY A 608 11.13 32.42 -11.27
N GLY A 609 11.71 33.55 -11.68
CA GLY A 609 12.94 34.10 -11.09
C GLY A 609 14.22 33.68 -11.83
N ARG A 610 15.38 34.06 -11.28
CA ARG A 610 16.70 33.71 -11.83
C ARG A 610 16.86 32.19 -11.80
N ARG A 611 17.37 31.59 -12.89
CA ARG A 611 17.64 30.14 -12.95
C ARG A 611 18.59 29.77 -11.80
N ALA A 612 18.06 29.09 -10.79
CA ALA A 612 18.85 28.53 -9.71
C ALA A 612 18.72 27.02 -9.83
N HIS A 613 19.74 26.40 -10.45
CA HIS A 613 19.93 24.96 -10.43
C HIS A 613 20.14 24.48 -8.98
#